data_AF-A0A7Z9QJC4-F1
#
_entry.id   AF-A0A7Z9QJC4-F1
#
_cell.length_a   1.000
_cell.length_b   1.000
_cell.length_c   1.000
_cell.angle_alpha   90.00
_cell.angle_beta   90.00
_cell.angle_gamma   90.00
#
_symmetry.space_group_name_H-M   'P 1'
#
loop_
_entity.id
_entity.type
_entity.pdbx_description
1 polymer ?
#
loop_
_entity_poly.entity_id
_entity_poly.type
_entity_poly.pdbx_seq_one_letter_code
_entity_poly.pdbx_strand_id
1 'polypeptide(L)'
;MTNFNRVQRAIEAAINSCPTQLGRSRIEEMTVHCSGYCEPGYGSTDEDIVVTGNWNTISKYDSNTRKSIDVDKTPPRLCEVLEKMGVEIEWDDEWVACCECCGLLRTRPDSFSWTPSYVQTDDGIVCENCLDGEDHLNDLEGNCGNANTIRSINPEDHNYQKVDYDFESGFHWGQDADPKLIGKALEAQGIYRYLFQIDSQGQFDTRFSVWIHESEMDQFNETSFDKAKTDGPSNAARLSAGLKEASKQMDQLKGEGIKYANVSSDG
;
A
#
# COMPACT_ATOMS: atom_id res chain seq x y z
N MET A 1 21.58 -18.81 26.19
CA MET A 1 20.15 -18.57 26.51
C MET A 1 19.68 -17.56 25.48
N THR A 2 18.95 -18.03 24.46
CA THR A 2 18.61 -17.25 23.24
C THR A 2 17.95 -15.91 23.58
N ASN A 3 18.18 -14.87 22.78
CA ASN A 3 17.59 -13.53 22.98
C ASN A 3 16.06 -13.61 23.14
N PHE A 4 15.42 -14.51 22.41
CA PHE A 4 13.98 -14.83 22.53
C PHE A 4 13.51 -15.12 23.97
N ASN A 5 14.22 -15.97 24.71
CA ASN A 5 13.85 -16.30 26.10
C ASN A 5 13.98 -15.10 27.06
N ARG A 6 14.82 -14.12 26.72
CA ARG A 6 14.91 -12.88 27.50
C ARG A 6 13.72 -11.98 27.17
N VAL A 7 13.34 -11.89 25.89
CA VAL A 7 12.19 -11.12 25.42
C VAL A 7 10.89 -11.61 26.05
N GLN A 8 10.62 -12.92 25.99
CA GLN A 8 9.41 -13.48 26.60
C GLN A 8 9.33 -13.21 28.10
N ARG A 9 10.44 -13.35 28.85
CA ARG A 9 10.46 -13.01 30.27
C ARG A 9 10.21 -11.53 30.55
N ALA A 10 10.65 -10.64 29.67
CA ALA A 10 10.36 -9.20 29.81
C ALA A 10 8.87 -8.91 29.59
N ILE A 11 8.26 -9.53 28.57
CA ILE A 11 6.81 -9.45 28.29
C ILE A 11 6.00 -10.00 29.46
N GLU A 12 6.33 -11.20 29.95
CA GLU A 12 5.66 -11.81 31.12
C GLU A 12 5.77 -10.94 32.37
N ALA A 13 6.95 -10.36 32.64
CA ALA A 13 7.13 -9.44 33.75
C ALA A 13 6.24 -8.19 33.60
N ALA A 14 6.13 -7.65 32.38
CA ALA A 14 5.28 -6.50 32.09
C ALA A 14 3.79 -6.84 32.30
N ILE A 15 3.30 -7.97 31.79
CA ILE A 15 1.92 -8.49 32.01
C ILE A 15 1.59 -8.59 33.50
N ASN A 16 2.53 -9.08 34.30
CA ASN A 16 2.37 -9.23 35.75
C ASN A 16 2.42 -7.89 36.50
N SER A 17 3.11 -6.89 35.95
CA SER A 17 3.25 -5.56 36.55
C SER A 17 2.19 -4.55 36.09
N CYS A 18 1.37 -4.90 35.11
CA CYS A 18 0.38 -4.01 34.51
C CYS A 18 -0.69 -3.58 35.54
N PRO A 19 -0.90 -2.27 35.79
CA PRO A 19 -1.89 -1.78 36.74
C PRO A 19 -3.33 -1.87 36.21
N THR A 20 -3.53 -2.02 34.90
CA THR A 20 -4.87 -2.07 34.29
C THR A 20 -5.08 -3.33 33.46
N GLN A 21 -6.34 -3.79 33.41
CA GLN A 21 -6.75 -4.91 32.54
C GLN A 21 -6.46 -4.60 31.07
N LEU A 22 -6.75 -3.37 30.62
CA LEU A 22 -6.51 -2.95 29.24
C LEU A 22 -5.02 -2.95 28.88
N GLY A 23 -4.15 -2.51 29.81
CA GLY A 23 -2.70 -2.56 29.64
C GLY A 23 -2.21 -3.98 29.51
N ARG A 24 -2.71 -4.88 30.36
CA ARG A 24 -2.41 -6.31 30.26
C ARG A 24 -2.82 -6.88 28.91
N SER A 25 -4.05 -6.66 28.48
CA SER A 25 -4.54 -7.20 27.19
C SER A 25 -3.71 -6.71 26.01
N ARG A 26 -3.33 -5.42 25.97
CA ARG A 26 -2.43 -4.90 24.92
C ARG A 26 -1.07 -5.60 24.88
N ILE A 27 -0.51 -5.98 26.03
CA ILE A 27 0.77 -6.69 26.09
C ILE A 27 0.59 -8.17 25.73
N GLU A 28 -0.54 -8.78 26.12
CA GLU A 28 -0.89 -10.16 25.74
C GLU A 28 -1.12 -10.32 24.23
N GLU A 29 -1.58 -9.25 23.55
CA GLU A 29 -1.78 -9.20 22.09
C GLU A 29 -0.47 -8.98 21.31
N MET A 30 0.64 -8.64 21.98
CA MET A 30 1.94 -8.46 21.31
C MET A 30 2.43 -9.76 20.69
N THR A 31 3.00 -9.67 19.50
CA THR A 31 3.55 -10.83 18.79
C THR A 31 5.05 -10.70 18.63
N VAL A 32 5.79 -11.75 18.97
CA VAL A 32 7.24 -11.82 18.83
C VAL A 32 7.58 -12.57 17.54
N HIS A 33 8.27 -11.91 16.62
CA HIS A 33 8.67 -12.41 15.32
C HIS A 33 10.17 -12.71 15.33
N CYS A 34 10.54 -13.89 14.85
CA CYS A 34 11.94 -14.36 14.82
C CYS A 34 12.49 -14.55 13.40
N SER A 35 11.66 -14.33 12.37
CA SER A 35 12.05 -14.42 10.96
C SER A 35 12.47 -13.07 10.38
N GLY A 36 12.58 -12.02 11.21
CA GLY A 36 12.86 -10.66 10.76
C GLY A 36 11.82 -10.10 9.79
N TYR A 37 12.28 -9.19 8.93
CA TYR A 37 11.50 -8.58 7.85
C TYR A 37 11.68 -9.35 6.54
N CYS A 38 10.60 -9.47 5.78
CA CYS A 38 10.64 -9.80 4.35
C CYS A 38 10.13 -8.65 3.47
N GLU A 39 9.73 -7.51 4.05
CA GLU A 39 9.44 -6.27 3.33
C GLU A 39 10.71 -5.71 2.64
N PRO A 40 10.67 -5.43 1.33
CA PRO A 40 11.77 -4.83 0.61
C PRO A 40 12.20 -3.48 1.20
N GLY A 41 13.51 -3.28 1.33
CA GLY A 41 14.08 -2.04 1.89
C GLY A 41 14.23 -2.04 3.41
N TYR A 42 13.66 -3.03 4.10
CA TYR A 42 13.91 -3.29 5.52
C TYR A 42 14.96 -4.38 5.61
N GLY A 43 16.10 -4.06 6.22
CA GLY A 43 17.17 -5.02 6.42
C GLY A 43 16.79 -5.96 7.56
N SER A 44 16.87 -7.26 7.34
CA SER A 44 16.90 -8.24 8.42
C SER A 44 18.18 -9.06 8.32
N THR A 45 18.84 -9.25 9.45
CA THR A 45 19.66 -10.44 9.66
C THR A 45 18.75 -11.52 10.22
N ASP A 46 19.03 -12.80 9.91
CA ASP A 46 18.30 -13.95 10.45
C ASP A 46 18.34 -14.03 12.01
N GLU A 47 19.02 -13.09 12.67
CA GLU A 47 19.15 -12.99 14.13
C GLU A 47 18.26 -11.90 14.74
N ASP A 48 17.59 -11.07 13.93
CA ASP A 48 16.79 -9.95 14.41
C ASP A 48 15.44 -10.42 14.99
N ILE A 49 15.13 -9.92 16.19
CA ILE A 49 13.84 -10.14 16.83
C ILE A 49 13.04 -8.86 16.68
N VAL A 50 11.85 -8.99 16.11
CA VAL A 50 10.90 -7.88 15.99
C VAL A 50 9.70 -8.17 16.88
N VAL A 51 9.18 -7.17 17.58
CA VAL A 51 7.93 -7.30 18.33
C VAL A 51 6.93 -6.31 17.78
N THR A 52 5.76 -6.80 17.39
CA THR A 52 4.63 -5.98 16.96
C THR A 52 3.63 -5.80 18.10
N GLY A 53 3.07 -4.61 18.24
CA GLY A 53 2.03 -4.36 19.24
C GLY A 53 1.55 -2.91 19.31
N ASN A 54 0.60 -2.66 20.22
CA ASN A 54 0.13 -1.32 20.52
C ASN A 54 0.89 -0.70 21.70
N TRP A 55 1.87 0.15 21.38
CA TRP A 55 2.78 0.78 22.35
C TRP A 55 2.22 2.02 23.05
N ASN A 56 0.97 2.40 22.74
CA ASN A 56 0.40 3.63 23.27
C ASN A 56 0.22 3.58 24.79
N THR A 57 0.50 4.72 25.43
CA THR A 57 0.06 4.96 26.81
C THR A 57 -1.46 4.82 26.90
N ILE A 58 -1.95 4.20 27.97
CA ILE A 58 -3.39 4.20 28.25
C ILE A 58 -3.70 5.43 29.06
N SER A 59 -4.52 6.30 28.50
CA SER A 59 -4.97 7.52 29.15
C SER A 59 -6.50 7.58 29.21
N LYS A 60 -7.02 8.28 30.22
CA LYS A 60 -8.43 8.54 30.41
C LYS A 60 -8.67 10.05 30.37
N TYR A 61 -9.67 10.49 29.60
CA TYR A 61 -10.08 11.88 29.60
C TYR A 61 -10.87 12.22 30.86
N ASP A 62 -10.42 13.21 31.60
CA ASP A 62 -11.12 13.78 32.74
C ASP A 62 -11.92 15.01 32.27
N SER A 63 -13.24 14.88 32.29
CA SER A 63 -14.17 15.93 31.84
C SER A 63 -14.16 17.17 32.74
N ASN A 64 -13.80 17.03 34.02
CA ASN A 64 -13.77 18.15 34.96
C ASN A 64 -12.59 19.06 34.69
N THR A 65 -11.41 18.47 34.50
CA THR A 65 -10.17 19.20 34.23
C THR A 65 -9.95 19.46 32.74
N ARG A 66 -10.74 18.80 31.87
CA ARG A 66 -10.59 18.79 30.40
C ARG A 66 -9.19 18.36 29.98
N LYS A 67 -8.63 17.36 30.66
CA LYS A 67 -7.27 16.85 30.43
C LYS A 67 -7.27 15.35 30.28
N SER A 68 -6.34 14.84 29.47
CA SER A 68 -6.01 13.42 29.42
C SER A 68 -5.09 13.08 30.60
N ILE A 69 -5.41 12.03 31.35
CA ILE A 69 -4.63 11.54 32.49
C ILE A 69 -4.13 10.14 32.14
N ASP A 70 -2.81 9.94 32.24
CA ASP A 70 -2.21 8.62 32.02
C ASP A 70 -2.57 7.67 33.17
N VAL A 71 -3.10 6.52 32.81
CA VAL A 71 -3.55 5.47 33.74
C VAL A 71 -2.57 4.29 33.72
N ASP A 72 -1.98 4.00 32.56
CA ASP A 72 -1.04 2.90 32.41
C ASP A 72 0.07 3.25 31.42
N LYS A 73 1.33 3.20 31.89
CA LYS A 73 2.54 3.42 31.08
C LYS A 73 3.33 2.15 30.85
N THR A 74 2.75 0.99 31.13
CA THR A 74 3.46 -0.30 31.00
C THR A 74 3.82 -0.61 29.55
N PRO A 75 2.93 -0.42 28.54
CA PRO A 75 3.30 -0.66 27.14
C PRO A 75 4.51 0.15 26.64
N PRO A 76 4.58 1.50 26.78
CA PRO A 76 5.75 2.24 26.33
C PRO A 76 7.01 1.94 27.16
N ARG A 77 6.87 1.62 28.45
CA ARG A 77 8.02 1.20 29.28
C ARG A 77 8.58 -0.15 28.84
N LEU A 78 7.72 -1.09 28.42
CA LEU A 78 8.14 -2.37 27.86
C LEU A 78 8.88 -2.14 26.54
N CYS A 79 8.37 -1.28 25.65
CA CYS A 79 9.04 -0.87 24.41
C CYS A 79 10.50 -0.44 24.69
N GLU A 80 10.72 0.52 25.60
CA GLU A 80 12.08 0.97 25.96
C GLU A 80 12.99 -0.15 26.50
N VAL A 81 12.43 -1.15 27.17
CA VAL A 81 13.19 -2.31 27.68
C VAL A 81 13.57 -3.23 26.54
N LEU A 82 12.65 -3.49 25.62
CA LEU A 82 12.87 -4.34 24.46
C LEU A 82 13.91 -3.72 23.51
N GLU A 83 13.81 -2.42 23.21
CA GLU A 83 14.81 -1.70 22.40
C GLU A 83 16.23 -1.82 23.00
N LYS A 84 16.36 -1.66 24.33
CA LYS A 84 17.64 -1.85 25.04
C LYS A 84 18.18 -3.28 24.97
N MET A 85 17.34 -4.25 24.62
CA MET A 85 17.72 -5.64 24.39
C MET A 85 18.10 -5.92 22.92
N GLY A 86 18.05 -4.91 22.04
CA GLY A 86 18.30 -5.06 20.61
C GLY A 86 17.11 -5.65 19.86
N VAL A 87 15.90 -5.45 20.37
CA VAL A 87 14.65 -5.86 19.70
C VAL A 87 14.12 -4.68 18.91
N GLU A 88 13.73 -4.93 17.67
CA GLU A 88 13.04 -3.93 16.85
C GLU A 88 11.54 -3.91 17.17
N ILE A 89 10.95 -2.73 17.10
CA ILE A 89 9.60 -2.48 17.60
C ILE A 89 8.74 -1.91 16.48
N GLU A 90 7.61 -2.55 16.26
CA GLU A 90 6.69 -2.21 15.17
C GLU A 90 5.24 -2.13 15.62
N TRP A 91 4.42 -1.38 14.89
CA TRP A 91 2.98 -1.27 15.16
C TRP A 91 2.23 -2.46 14.57
N ASP A 92 1.39 -3.10 15.38
CA ASP A 92 0.58 -4.27 14.98
C ASP A 92 -0.48 -3.95 13.92
N ASP A 93 -0.83 -2.68 13.75
CA ASP A 93 -1.76 -2.22 12.71
C ASP A 93 -1.06 -1.73 11.43
N GLU A 94 0.28 -1.75 11.40
CA GLU A 94 1.11 -1.42 10.24
C GLU A 94 1.83 -2.63 9.65
N TRP A 95 1.98 -3.72 10.41
CA TRP A 95 2.77 -4.88 10.03
C TRP A 95 2.03 -6.19 10.22
N VAL A 96 2.28 -7.14 9.32
CA VAL A 96 1.71 -8.49 9.35
C VAL A 96 2.78 -9.52 9.03
N ALA A 97 2.66 -10.73 9.57
CA ALA A 97 3.54 -11.83 9.21
C ALA A 97 3.04 -12.52 7.93
N CYS A 98 3.97 -12.85 7.04
CA CYS A 98 3.71 -13.75 5.92
C CYS A 98 3.23 -15.12 6.43
N CYS A 99 2.16 -15.68 5.86
CA CYS A 99 1.61 -16.97 6.31
C CYS A 99 2.51 -18.17 5.99
N GLU A 100 3.47 -18.03 5.08
CA GLU A 100 4.40 -19.09 4.69
C GLU A 100 5.71 -19.03 5.48
N CYS A 101 6.43 -17.90 5.46
CA CYS A 101 7.76 -17.78 6.07
C CYS A 101 7.76 -17.06 7.43
N CYS A 102 6.62 -16.52 7.87
CA CYS A 102 6.48 -15.69 9.07
C CYS A 102 7.33 -14.41 9.09
N GLY A 103 7.94 -14.02 7.97
CA GLY A 103 8.63 -12.73 7.85
C GLY A 103 7.64 -11.56 7.88
N LEU A 104 8.05 -10.43 8.44
CA LEU A 104 7.20 -9.25 8.55
C LEU A 104 7.11 -8.44 7.26
N LEU A 105 5.88 -8.07 6.92
CA LEU A 105 5.48 -7.26 5.76
C LEU A 105 4.72 -6.03 6.23
N ARG A 106 4.92 -4.91 5.55
CA ARG A 106 4.20 -3.68 5.87
C ARG A 106 2.85 -3.68 5.16
N THR A 107 1.77 -3.37 5.88
CA THR A 107 0.39 -3.34 5.33
C THR A 107 -0.14 -1.93 5.14
N ARG A 108 0.60 -0.92 5.61
CA ARG A 108 0.24 0.50 5.44
C ARG A 108 1.30 1.25 4.65
N PRO A 109 0.89 2.07 3.66
CA PRO A 109 1.81 2.93 2.94
C PRO A 109 2.59 3.85 3.88
N ASP A 110 3.90 3.94 3.67
CA ASP A 110 4.77 4.91 4.34
C ASP A 110 5.07 6.15 3.47
N SER A 111 4.73 6.09 2.19
CA SER A 111 5.01 7.11 1.19
C SER A 111 4.02 7.03 0.02
N PHE A 112 3.98 8.07 -0.81
CA PHE A 112 3.17 8.06 -2.04
C PHE A 112 3.68 7.08 -3.11
N SER A 113 4.95 6.66 -3.00
CA SER A 113 5.58 5.71 -3.92
C SER A 113 5.56 4.26 -3.41
N TRP A 114 4.98 4.03 -2.23
CA TRP A 114 4.90 2.70 -1.65
C TRP A 114 3.89 1.84 -2.39
N THR A 115 4.31 0.65 -2.78
CA THR A 115 3.45 -0.39 -3.36
C THR A 115 3.56 -1.65 -2.49
N PRO A 116 2.46 -2.41 -2.28
CA PRO A 116 2.52 -3.67 -1.55
C PRO A 116 3.56 -4.62 -2.14
N SER A 117 4.33 -5.28 -1.27
CA SER A 117 5.30 -6.33 -1.61
C SER A 117 4.75 -7.76 -1.36
N TYR A 118 3.42 -7.86 -1.28
CA TYR A 118 2.71 -9.06 -0.88
C TYR A 118 1.38 -9.19 -1.61
N VAL A 119 0.82 -10.40 -1.57
CA VAL A 119 -0.52 -10.71 -2.09
C VAL A 119 -1.39 -11.24 -0.96
N GLN A 120 -2.65 -10.80 -0.92
CA GLN A 120 -3.67 -11.34 -0.02
C GLN A 120 -4.35 -12.52 -0.72
N THR A 121 -4.17 -13.72 -0.17
CA THR A 121 -4.82 -14.96 -0.60
C THR A 121 -5.91 -15.35 0.40
N ASP A 122 -6.62 -16.45 0.10
CA ASP A 122 -7.60 -17.05 1.01
C ASP A 122 -6.96 -17.60 2.30
N ASP A 123 -5.69 -18.02 2.24
CA ASP A 123 -4.94 -18.59 3.36
C ASP A 123 -4.24 -17.52 4.22
N GLY A 124 -4.05 -16.32 3.68
CA GLY A 124 -3.42 -15.21 4.40
C GLY A 124 -2.66 -14.26 3.50
N ILE A 125 -1.66 -13.59 4.04
CA ILE A 125 -0.78 -12.69 3.30
C ILE A 125 0.51 -13.43 2.94
N VAL A 126 0.88 -13.46 1.67
CA VAL A 126 2.08 -14.12 1.15
C VAL A 126 3.06 -13.06 0.64
N CYS A 127 4.32 -13.09 1.10
CA CYS A 127 5.36 -12.17 0.65
C CYS A 127 5.86 -12.50 -0.76
N GLU A 128 6.49 -11.53 -1.43
CA GLU A 128 7.07 -11.71 -2.76
C GLU A 128 8.06 -12.87 -2.87
N ASN A 129 8.76 -13.24 -1.79
CA ASN A 129 9.73 -14.34 -1.79
C ASN A 129 9.08 -15.72 -1.69
N CYS A 130 7.85 -15.79 -1.19
CA CYS A 130 7.09 -17.03 -1.05
C CYS A 130 6.04 -17.21 -2.15
N LEU A 131 5.82 -16.17 -2.95
CA LEU A 131 4.84 -16.17 -4.01
C LEU A 131 5.35 -16.96 -5.22
N ASP A 132 4.49 -17.77 -5.82
CA ASP A 132 4.76 -18.35 -7.13
C ASP A 132 4.43 -17.31 -8.21
N GLY A 133 5.43 -16.97 -9.02
CA GLY A 133 5.29 -15.90 -10.02
C GLY A 133 4.30 -16.24 -11.14
N GLU A 134 4.23 -17.50 -11.54
CA GLU A 134 3.33 -17.92 -12.62
C GLU A 134 1.88 -17.90 -12.15
N ASP A 135 1.60 -18.50 -10.99
CA ASP A 135 0.25 -18.50 -10.40
C ASP A 135 -0.25 -17.07 -10.13
N HIS A 136 0.61 -16.20 -9.58
CA HIS A 136 0.27 -14.79 -9.35
C HIS A 136 -0.09 -14.03 -10.62
N LEU A 137 0.70 -14.17 -11.69
CA LEU A 137 0.42 -13.48 -12.95
C LEU A 137 -0.85 -14.04 -13.62
N ASN A 138 -1.09 -15.35 -13.52
CA ASN A 138 -2.31 -15.98 -14.01
C ASN A 138 -3.58 -15.41 -13.33
N ASP A 139 -3.53 -15.15 -12.03
CA ASP A 139 -4.64 -14.55 -11.28
C ASP A 139 -4.95 -13.09 -11.68
N LEU A 140 -4.00 -12.42 -12.35
CA LEU A 140 -4.15 -11.05 -12.85
C LEU A 140 -4.67 -10.99 -14.29
N GLU A 141 -4.71 -12.11 -15.03
CA GLU A 141 -5.11 -12.12 -16.44
C GLU A 141 -6.52 -11.56 -16.65
N GLY A 142 -6.65 -10.62 -17.59
CA GLY A 142 -7.90 -9.97 -17.96
C GLY A 142 -8.49 -9.05 -16.88
N ASN A 143 -7.82 -8.89 -15.73
CA ASN A 143 -8.34 -8.13 -14.61
C ASN A 143 -7.91 -6.67 -14.67
N CYS A 144 -8.82 -5.80 -15.13
CA CYS A 144 -8.59 -4.35 -15.19
C CYS A 144 -8.67 -3.62 -13.83
N GLY A 145 -9.00 -4.34 -12.74
CA GLY A 145 -9.12 -3.78 -11.39
C GLY A 145 -7.87 -3.95 -10.53
N ASN A 146 -6.99 -4.87 -10.91
CA ASN A 146 -5.76 -5.22 -10.20
C ASN A 146 -4.57 -5.07 -11.15
N ALA A 147 -3.36 -5.01 -10.57
CA ALA A 147 -2.11 -4.94 -11.31
C ALA A 147 -1.01 -5.65 -10.54
N ASN A 148 0.01 -6.11 -11.26
CA ASN A 148 1.23 -6.59 -10.64
C ASN A 148 1.94 -5.42 -9.95
N THR A 149 2.18 -5.57 -8.65
CA THR A 149 2.96 -4.64 -7.81
C THR A 149 4.23 -5.28 -7.26
N ILE A 150 4.40 -6.59 -7.49
CA ILE A 150 5.51 -7.39 -6.99
C ILE A 150 6.70 -7.25 -7.93
N ARG A 151 7.69 -6.44 -7.54
CA ARG A 151 8.81 -6.07 -8.40
C ARG A 151 9.76 -7.23 -8.73
N SER A 152 9.80 -8.24 -7.88
CA SER A 152 10.61 -9.45 -8.10
C SER A 152 10.02 -10.39 -9.16
N ILE A 153 8.74 -10.21 -9.52
CA ILE A 153 8.04 -11.01 -10.55
C ILE A 153 7.96 -10.17 -11.82
N ASN A 154 8.84 -10.46 -12.78
CA ASN A 154 8.87 -9.81 -14.07
C ASN A 154 8.04 -10.60 -15.10
N PRO A 155 6.97 -10.04 -15.69
CA PRO A 155 6.15 -10.75 -16.68
C PRO A 155 6.92 -11.31 -17.88
N GLU A 156 8.04 -10.69 -18.29
CA GLU A 156 8.88 -11.22 -19.38
C GLU A 156 9.40 -12.64 -19.09
N ASP A 157 9.70 -12.94 -17.83
CA ASP A 157 10.20 -14.26 -17.40
C ASP A 157 9.09 -15.33 -17.46
N HIS A 158 7.83 -14.93 -17.68
CA HIS A 158 6.64 -15.77 -17.67
C HIS A 158 5.88 -15.74 -19.01
N ASN A 159 6.57 -15.52 -20.13
CA ASN A 159 5.99 -15.49 -21.49
C ASN A 159 4.94 -14.38 -21.68
N TYR A 160 5.20 -13.19 -21.12
CA TYR A 160 4.47 -11.99 -21.48
C TYR A 160 5.36 -11.02 -22.25
N GLN A 161 4.76 -10.32 -23.20
CA GLN A 161 5.42 -9.27 -23.98
C GLN A 161 4.78 -7.92 -23.67
N LYS A 162 5.62 -6.91 -23.43
CA LYS A 162 5.18 -5.55 -23.16
C LYS A 162 4.62 -4.91 -24.42
N VAL A 163 3.49 -4.24 -24.29
CA VAL A 163 2.92 -3.36 -25.30
C VAL A 163 3.66 -2.02 -25.24
N ASP A 164 4.27 -1.58 -26.34
CA ASP A 164 5.18 -0.42 -26.39
C ASP A 164 4.44 0.93 -26.30
N TYR A 165 3.90 1.21 -25.11
CA TYR A 165 3.16 2.43 -24.80
C TYR A 165 3.50 2.89 -23.38
N ASP A 166 3.49 4.20 -23.17
CA ASP A 166 3.64 4.84 -21.87
C ASP A 166 2.26 5.21 -21.33
N PHE A 167 1.64 4.32 -20.54
CA PHE A 167 0.35 4.62 -19.92
C PHE A 167 0.53 5.31 -18.57
N GLU A 168 -0.18 6.42 -18.39
CA GLU A 168 -0.21 7.18 -17.15
C GLU A 168 -1.65 7.53 -16.77
N SER A 169 -1.97 7.42 -15.47
CA SER A 169 -3.22 7.90 -14.90
C SER A 169 -2.93 8.87 -13.76
N GLY A 170 -3.52 10.07 -13.78
CA GLY A 170 -3.18 11.10 -12.81
C GLY A 170 -3.99 12.37 -12.90
N PHE A 171 -3.43 13.47 -12.37
CA PHE A 171 -4.04 14.80 -12.36
C PHE A 171 -3.45 15.76 -13.38
N HIS A 172 -2.38 15.38 -14.10
CA HIS A 172 -1.83 16.19 -15.16
C HIS A 172 -2.51 15.93 -16.50
N TRP A 173 -2.41 16.90 -17.42
CA TRP A 173 -2.98 16.78 -18.77
C TRP A 173 -2.33 15.62 -19.52
N GLY A 174 -3.16 14.76 -20.12
CA GLY A 174 -2.71 13.57 -20.86
C GLY A 174 -2.50 12.32 -20.00
N GLN A 175 -2.62 12.42 -18.68
CA GLN A 175 -2.57 11.26 -17.77
C GLN A 175 -3.96 10.65 -17.58
N ASP A 176 -4.57 10.31 -18.70
CA ASP A 176 -5.98 9.92 -18.76
C ASP A 176 -6.17 8.43 -19.10
N ALA A 177 -5.09 7.62 -19.11
CA ALA A 177 -5.18 6.21 -19.43
C ALA A 177 -6.10 5.47 -18.44
N ASP A 178 -7.03 4.66 -18.97
CA ASP A 178 -8.02 3.90 -18.19
C ASP A 178 -7.84 2.40 -18.47
N PRO A 179 -7.36 1.61 -17.48
CA PRO A 179 -7.19 0.16 -17.63
C PRO A 179 -8.42 -0.57 -18.16
N LYS A 180 -9.65 -0.11 -17.83
CA LYS A 180 -10.88 -0.75 -18.31
C LYS A 180 -11.15 -0.48 -19.78
N LEU A 181 -10.73 0.67 -20.29
CA LEU A 181 -10.87 1.01 -21.70
C LEU A 181 -9.77 0.33 -22.53
N ILE A 182 -8.56 0.26 -21.98
CA ILE A 182 -7.45 -0.52 -22.53
C ILE A 182 -7.84 -2.01 -22.64
N GLY A 183 -8.33 -2.61 -21.56
CA GLY A 183 -8.77 -4.01 -21.56
C GLY A 183 -9.85 -4.28 -22.61
N LYS A 184 -10.86 -3.41 -22.73
CA LYS A 184 -11.88 -3.50 -23.79
C LYS A 184 -11.30 -3.41 -25.19
N ALA A 185 -10.26 -2.60 -25.40
CA ALA A 185 -9.59 -2.47 -26.69
C ALA A 185 -8.78 -3.73 -27.06
N LEU A 186 -8.22 -4.42 -26.07
CA LEU A 186 -7.56 -5.72 -26.24
C LEU A 186 -8.58 -6.83 -26.49
N GLU A 187 -9.64 -6.90 -25.69
CA GLU A 187 -10.73 -7.89 -25.84
C GLU A 187 -11.40 -7.80 -27.21
N ALA A 188 -11.56 -6.58 -27.75
CA ALA A 188 -12.09 -6.37 -29.10
C ALA A 188 -11.21 -6.97 -30.22
N GLN A 189 -9.95 -7.27 -29.92
CA GLN A 189 -9.00 -7.93 -30.81
C GLN A 189 -8.89 -9.44 -30.54
N GLY A 190 -9.61 -9.98 -29.55
CA GLY A 190 -9.53 -11.39 -29.15
C GLY A 190 -8.49 -11.68 -28.07
N ILE A 191 -7.93 -10.64 -27.45
CA ILE A 191 -6.88 -10.75 -26.43
C ILE A 191 -7.52 -10.70 -25.05
N TYR A 192 -7.38 -11.77 -24.28
CA TYR A 192 -7.95 -11.95 -22.93
C TYR A 192 -6.87 -12.21 -21.88
N ARG A 193 -5.71 -12.75 -22.28
CA ARG A 193 -4.55 -13.02 -21.42
C ARG A 193 -3.61 -11.82 -21.41
N TYR A 194 -4.11 -10.72 -20.86
CA TYR A 194 -3.36 -9.49 -20.65
C TYR A 194 -3.32 -9.14 -19.16
N LEU A 195 -2.28 -8.43 -18.72
CA LEU A 195 -2.18 -7.92 -17.36
C LEU A 195 -1.60 -6.52 -17.33
N PHE A 196 -1.82 -5.84 -16.20
CA PHE A 196 -1.27 -4.53 -15.92
C PHE A 196 -0.15 -4.66 -14.88
N GLN A 197 0.90 -3.86 -15.01
CA GLN A 197 1.99 -3.76 -14.03
C GLN A 197 2.18 -2.31 -13.62
N ILE A 198 2.24 -2.04 -12.32
CA ILE A 198 2.60 -0.72 -11.81
C ILE A 198 4.10 -0.51 -11.97
N ASP A 199 4.50 0.43 -12.82
CA ASP A 199 5.91 0.74 -13.05
C ASP A 199 6.42 1.81 -12.07
N SER A 200 5.55 2.76 -11.73
CA SER A 200 5.84 3.76 -10.71
C SER A 200 4.58 4.38 -10.14
N GLN A 201 4.64 4.77 -8.87
CA GLN A 201 3.57 5.47 -8.19
C GLN A 201 4.09 6.80 -7.64
N GLY A 202 3.33 7.86 -7.89
CA GLY A 202 3.58 9.21 -7.41
C GLY A 202 2.41 9.76 -6.61
N GLN A 203 2.58 10.96 -6.06
CA GLN A 203 1.52 11.62 -5.29
C GLN A 203 0.27 11.96 -6.13
N PHE A 204 0.46 12.24 -7.43
CA PHE A 204 -0.59 12.74 -8.31
C PHE A 204 -0.79 11.89 -9.57
N ASP A 205 0.03 10.86 -9.75
CA ASP A 205 0.07 10.07 -10.96
C ASP A 205 0.55 8.64 -10.67
N THR A 206 0.24 7.74 -11.60
CA THR A 206 0.68 6.35 -11.60
C THR A 206 1.01 5.98 -13.04
N ARG A 207 2.17 5.37 -13.23
CA ARG A 207 2.61 4.81 -14.51
C ARG A 207 2.45 3.32 -14.48
N PHE A 208 1.96 2.76 -15.57
CA PHE A 208 1.76 1.33 -15.68
C PHE A 208 2.01 0.83 -17.09
N SER A 209 2.41 -0.43 -17.17
CA SER A 209 2.63 -1.15 -18.42
C SER A 209 1.51 -2.14 -18.64
N VAL A 210 1.26 -2.44 -19.91
CA VAL A 210 0.34 -3.48 -20.35
C VAL A 210 1.16 -4.60 -20.96
N TRP A 211 0.83 -5.82 -20.57
CA TRP A 211 1.54 -7.03 -20.96
C TRP A 211 0.55 -8.00 -21.58
N ILE A 212 0.93 -8.62 -22.70
CA ILE A 212 0.11 -9.63 -23.39
C ILE A 212 0.88 -10.94 -23.37
N HIS A 213 0.21 -12.01 -22.97
CA HIS A 213 0.80 -13.34 -23.00
C HIS A 213 1.15 -13.74 -24.44
N GLU A 214 2.30 -14.37 -24.66
CA GLU A 214 2.83 -14.71 -25.99
C GLU A 214 1.86 -15.49 -26.87
N SER A 215 1.01 -16.31 -26.27
CA SER A 215 -0.02 -17.09 -26.97
C SER A 215 -1.11 -16.27 -27.66
N GLU A 216 -1.22 -14.97 -27.36
CA GLU A 216 -2.21 -14.06 -27.95
C GLU A 216 -1.57 -12.83 -28.61
N MET A 217 -0.24 -12.70 -28.56
CA MET A 217 0.47 -11.52 -29.06
C MET A 217 0.34 -11.36 -30.57
N ASP A 218 0.20 -12.46 -31.31
CA ASP A 218 -0.06 -12.49 -32.75
C ASP A 218 -1.45 -11.93 -33.14
N GLN A 219 -2.35 -11.76 -32.17
CA GLN A 219 -3.65 -11.09 -32.36
C GLN A 219 -3.55 -9.57 -32.21
N PHE A 220 -2.48 -9.07 -31.58
CA PHE A 220 -2.30 -7.64 -31.33
C PHE A 220 -2.07 -6.87 -32.62
N ASN A 221 -2.98 -5.92 -32.89
CA ASN A 221 -2.92 -5.01 -34.01
C ASN A 221 -2.76 -3.58 -33.51
N GLU A 222 -1.52 -3.09 -33.50
CA GLU A 222 -1.15 -1.74 -33.06
C GLU A 222 -2.02 -0.65 -33.72
N THR A 223 -2.24 -0.73 -35.04
CA THR A 223 -3.07 0.24 -35.76
C THR A 223 -4.53 0.26 -35.32
N SER A 224 -5.08 -0.89 -34.91
CA SER A 224 -6.44 -0.99 -34.36
C SER A 224 -6.47 -0.43 -32.94
N PHE A 225 -5.44 -0.74 -32.15
CA PHE A 225 -5.29 -0.30 -30.77
C PHE A 225 -5.13 1.23 -30.68
N ASP A 226 -4.30 1.84 -31.53
CA ASP A 226 -4.13 3.31 -31.64
C ASP A 226 -5.42 4.08 -31.93
N LYS A 227 -6.37 3.43 -32.61
CA LYS A 227 -7.67 4.00 -32.94
C LYS A 227 -8.71 3.73 -31.87
N ALA A 228 -8.43 2.79 -30.96
CA ALA A 228 -9.33 2.48 -29.88
C ALA A 228 -9.33 3.61 -28.85
N LYS A 229 -10.41 3.69 -28.09
CA LYS A 229 -10.46 4.61 -26.97
C LYS A 229 -9.82 3.93 -25.76
N THR A 230 -8.64 4.37 -25.37
CA THR A 230 -7.90 3.88 -24.19
C THR A 230 -7.95 4.86 -23.01
N ASP A 231 -8.29 6.12 -23.28
CA ASP A 231 -8.33 7.18 -22.27
C ASP A 231 -9.74 7.41 -21.71
N GLY A 232 -9.80 7.58 -20.40
CA GLY A 232 -10.97 7.97 -19.64
C GLY A 232 -11.27 9.47 -19.68
N PRO A 233 -12.23 9.94 -18.88
CA PRO A 233 -12.49 11.38 -18.74
C PRO A 233 -11.32 12.08 -18.06
N SER A 234 -10.85 13.20 -18.64
CA SER A 234 -9.68 13.88 -18.13
C SER A 234 -9.88 14.48 -16.73
N ASN A 235 -9.07 14.04 -15.77
CA ASN A 235 -9.12 14.57 -14.40
C ASN A 235 -8.66 16.03 -14.35
N ALA A 236 -7.61 16.36 -15.11
CA ALA A 236 -7.11 17.73 -15.25
C ALA A 236 -8.21 18.67 -15.79
N ALA A 237 -8.93 18.24 -16.84
CA ALA A 237 -10.02 19.01 -17.40
C ALA A 237 -11.17 19.20 -16.39
N ARG A 238 -11.51 18.15 -15.62
CA ARG A 238 -12.55 18.21 -14.58
C ARG A 238 -12.17 19.13 -13.43
N LEU A 239 -10.91 19.08 -12.98
CA LEU A 239 -10.38 19.97 -11.95
C LEU A 239 -10.41 21.42 -12.43
N SER A 240 -9.92 21.69 -13.65
CA SER A 240 -9.96 23.02 -14.26
C SER A 240 -11.40 23.54 -14.36
N ALA A 241 -12.35 22.70 -14.79
CA ALA A 241 -13.77 23.06 -14.83
C ALA A 241 -14.35 23.35 -13.44
N GLY A 242 -14.03 22.51 -12.44
CA GLY A 242 -14.48 22.68 -11.06
C GLY A 242 -13.94 23.96 -10.41
N LEU A 243 -12.67 24.30 -10.66
CA LEU A 243 -12.07 25.53 -10.16
C LEU A 243 -12.65 26.79 -10.84
N LYS A 244 -12.92 26.74 -12.14
CA LYS A 244 -13.63 27.80 -12.88
C LYS A 244 -15.04 28.02 -12.35
N GLU A 245 -15.74 26.94 -12.02
CA GLU A 245 -17.08 27.02 -11.43
C GLU A 245 -17.04 27.59 -10.01
N ALA A 246 -16.10 27.11 -9.18
CA ALA A 246 -15.90 27.62 -7.83
C ALA A 246 -15.61 29.13 -7.83
N SER A 247 -14.83 29.64 -8.79
CA SER A 247 -14.59 31.08 -8.88
C SER A 247 -15.84 31.87 -9.20
N LYS A 248 -16.62 31.42 -10.19
CA LYS A 248 -17.90 32.08 -10.53
C LYS A 248 -18.81 32.18 -9.32
N GLN A 249 -18.85 31.14 -8.48
CA GLN A 249 -19.64 31.13 -7.26
C GLN A 249 -19.08 32.09 -6.20
N MET A 250 -17.76 32.15 -6.04
CA MET A 250 -17.12 33.08 -5.10
C MET A 250 -17.32 34.55 -5.48
N ASP A 251 -17.33 34.87 -6.78
CA ASP A 251 -17.63 36.21 -7.29
C ASP A 251 -19.04 36.68 -6.89
N GLN A 252 -19.98 35.76 -6.70
CA GLN A 252 -21.37 36.06 -6.31
C GLN A 252 -21.57 36.30 -4.80
N LEU A 253 -20.63 35.90 -3.94
CA LEU A 253 -20.75 36.08 -2.50
C LEU A 253 -20.75 37.58 -2.12
N LYS A 254 -21.46 37.99 -1.07
CA LYS A 254 -21.46 39.38 -0.56
C LYS A 254 -21.02 39.40 0.90
N GLY A 255 -20.30 40.44 1.33
CA GLY A 255 -19.84 40.63 2.71
C GLY A 255 -18.37 41.05 2.82
N GLU A 256 -17.96 41.52 4.00
CA GLU A 256 -16.56 41.83 4.33
C GLU A 256 -15.82 40.54 4.77
N GLY A 257 -14.60 40.31 4.29
CA GLY A 257 -13.79 39.12 4.65
C GLY A 257 -12.96 38.53 3.49
N ILE A 258 -12.30 37.40 3.74
CA ILE A 258 -11.42 36.71 2.77
C ILE A 258 -12.26 36.05 1.65
N LYS A 259 -11.83 36.25 0.39
CA LYS A 259 -12.28 35.51 -0.79
C LYS A 259 -11.08 34.93 -1.54
N TYR A 260 -11.25 33.81 -2.22
CA TYR A 260 -10.19 33.21 -3.04
C TYR A 260 -10.77 32.58 -4.31
N ALA A 261 -10.02 31.66 -4.94
CA ALA A 261 -9.49 31.90 -6.27
C ALA A 261 -10.34 31.56 -7.50
N ASN A 262 -9.85 32.21 -8.57
CA ASN A 262 -10.13 32.15 -10.00
C ASN A 262 -8.96 31.49 -10.75
N VAL A 263 -9.23 30.81 -11.88
CA VAL A 263 -8.23 30.16 -12.75
C VAL A 263 -7.98 31.02 -14.00
N SER A 264 -6.72 31.35 -14.30
CA SER A 264 -6.31 32.12 -15.50
C SER A 264 -6.33 31.27 -16.79
N SER A 265 -6.09 31.91 -17.94
CA SER A 265 -6.24 31.37 -19.31
C SER A 265 -5.39 30.14 -19.66
N ASP A 266 -4.46 29.79 -18.79
CA ASP A 266 -3.38 28.85 -19.03
C ASP A 266 -3.76 27.44 -18.56
N GLY A 267 -4.92 27.30 -17.87
CA GLY A 267 -5.43 26.04 -17.36
C GLY A 267 -5.00 25.76 -15.93
#